data_AF-A0A853U9G7-F1
#
_entry.id   AF-A0A853U9G7-F1
#
_cell.length_a   1.000
_cell.length_b   1.000
_cell.length_c   1.000
_cell.angle_alpha   90.00
_cell.angle_beta   90.00
_cell.angle_gamma   90.00
#
_symmetry.space_group_name_H-M   'P 1'
#
loop_
_entity.id
_entity.type
_entity.pdbx_description
1 polymer ?
#
loop_
_entity_poly.entity_id
_entity_poly.type
_entity_poly.pdbx_seq_one_letter_code
_entity_poly.pdbx_strand_id
1 'polypeptide(L)'
;MSFPSPLELCRELGTPHGSESTDEIEFCPQHFAQWWPEDCPLPEVLHSDGWNSRARISRGQLFALGRGVSTAEDAVEFFAAAAAYGSGTQARSVYRACRAPAVDGFGQVLADLVDRGRGLTAAETFSLWNGAVPFIGPSTFTKLAYFSQPEWSLETADKPMILDGRILRALGSSGATISSRLYQDYLDVLAMTAALADWPESAVERRWTHMGLKLLGSPASGTDRAPAALL
;
A
#
# COMPACT_ATOMS: atom_id res chain seq x y z
N MET A 1 14.42 -7.07 -14.56
CA MET A 1 14.68 -5.94 -13.64
C MET A 1 15.11 -6.57 -12.33
N SER A 2 16.18 -6.07 -11.72
CA SER A 2 16.72 -6.63 -10.48
C SER A 2 16.84 -5.50 -9.47
N PHE A 3 16.49 -5.77 -8.22
CA PHE A 3 16.67 -4.80 -7.13
C PHE A 3 18.18 -4.58 -6.85
N PRO A 4 18.54 -3.44 -6.22
CA PRO A 4 19.90 -3.23 -5.73
C PRO A 4 20.31 -4.34 -4.75
N SER A 5 21.62 -4.52 -4.56
CA SER A 5 22.08 -5.58 -3.65
C SER A 5 21.66 -5.27 -2.20
N PRO A 6 21.36 -6.30 -1.38
CA PRO A 6 21.00 -6.08 0.02
C PRO A 6 22.03 -5.28 0.81
N LEU A 7 23.32 -5.44 0.49
CA LEU A 7 24.42 -4.69 1.12
C LEU A 7 24.38 -3.19 0.81
N GLU A 8 24.06 -2.82 -0.44
CA GLU A 8 23.87 -1.42 -0.82
C GLU A 8 22.65 -0.82 -0.10
N LEU A 9 21.53 -1.55 -0.11
CA LEU A 9 20.31 -1.13 0.56
C LEU A 9 20.51 -0.94 2.07
N CYS A 10 21.24 -1.84 2.74
CA CYS A 10 21.57 -1.69 4.16
C CYS A 10 22.36 -0.42 4.45
N ARG A 11 23.30 -0.03 3.58
CA ARG A 11 24.07 1.22 3.75
C ARG A 11 23.16 2.44 3.63
N GLU A 12 22.15 2.38 2.76
CA GLU A 12 21.18 3.47 2.55
C GLU A 12 20.15 3.59 3.67
N LEU A 13 19.88 2.53 4.43
CA LEU A 13 18.96 2.60 5.58
C LEU A 13 19.42 3.64 6.61
N GLY A 14 20.74 3.79 6.79
CA GLY A 14 21.35 4.65 7.81
C GLY A 14 21.22 4.05 9.22
N THR A 15 21.28 4.88 10.26
CA THR A 15 21.03 4.43 11.64
C THR A 15 19.53 4.29 11.91
N PRO A 16 19.10 3.31 12.75
CA PRO A 16 17.71 3.18 13.13
C PRO A 16 17.31 4.43 13.91
N HIS A 17 16.61 5.34 13.24
CA HIS A 17 16.00 6.47 13.93
C HIS A 17 14.72 5.93 14.56
N GLY A 18 14.68 5.96 15.89
CA GLY A 18 13.47 5.65 16.66
C GLY A 18 12.29 6.45 16.11
N SER A 19 11.24 5.73 15.73
CA SER A 19 9.94 6.27 15.29
C SER A 19 10.02 7.50 14.39
N GLU A 20 10.62 7.40 13.20
CA GLU A 20 10.19 8.31 12.13
C GLU A 20 8.75 7.93 11.78
N SER A 21 7.80 8.62 12.41
CA SER A 21 6.36 8.43 12.22
C SER A 21 5.96 8.78 10.79
N THR A 22 6.08 7.79 9.90
CA THR A 22 5.21 7.64 8.73
C THR A 22 3.98 6.79 9.09
N ASP A 23 3.59 6.80 10.37
CA ASP A 23 2.47 6.02 10.84
C ASP A 23 1.16 6.58 10.30
N GLU A 24 1.12 7.87 9.95
CA GLU A 24 -0.05 8.56 9.39
C GLU A 24 0.20 9.11 7.99
N ILE A 25 -0.83 9.01 7.14
CA ILE A 25 -0.84 9.61 5.80
C ILE A 25 -2.03 10.56 5.69
N GLU A 26 -1.77 11.75 5.16
CA GLU A 26 -2.82 12.71 4.80
C GLU A 26 -3.48 12.35 3.47
N PHE A 27 -4.81 12.47 3.42
CA PHE A 27 -5.60 12.29 2.20
C PHE A 27 -6.75 13.31 2.12
N CYS A 28 -7.42 13.37 0.97
CA CYS A 28 -8.58 14.22 0.73
C CYS A 28 -9.84 13.35 0.61
N PRO A 29 -10.71 13.28 1.63
CA PRO A 29 -11.93 12.49 1.58
C PRO A 29 -12.87 12.91 0.45
N GLN A 30 -12.93 14.20 0.10
CA GLN A 30 -13.81 14.72 -0.96
C GLN A 30 -13.42 14.21 -2.34
N HIS A 31 -12.13 13.95 -2.59
CA HIS A 31 -11.73 13.30 -3.84
C HIS A 31 -12.36 11.92 -3.94
N PHE A 32 -12.50 11.19 -2.83
CA PHE A 32 -13.18 9.90 -2.84
C PHE A 32 -14.68 10.09 -2.99
N ALA A 33 -15.31 10.95 -2.18
CA ALA A 33 -16.74 11.21 -2.26
C ALA A 33 -17.21 11.64 -3.68
N GLN A 34 -16.38 12.38 -4.41
CA GLN A 34 -16.67 12.77 -5.80
C GLN A 34 -16.75 11.58 -6.77
N TRP A 35 -15.92 10.54 -6.56
CA TRP A 35 -15.79 9.40 -7.48
C TRP A 35 -16.40 8.11 -6.93
N TRP A 36 -16.84 8.11 -5.68
CA TRP A 36 -17.44 6.95 -5.03
C TRP A 36 -18.74 6.57 -5.76
N PRO A 37 -19.01 5.27 -5.98
CA PRO A 37 -20.22 4.85 -6.68
C PRO A 37 -21.48 5.28 -5.94
N GLU A 38 -22.47 5.84 -6.65
CA GLU A 38 -23.72 6.35 -6.06
C GLU A 38 -24.52 5.26 -5.35
N ASP A 39 -24.50 4.03 -5.86
CA ASP A 39 -25.21 2.88 -5.31
C ASP A 39 -24.45 2.19 -4.15
N CYS A 40 -23.30 2.72 -3.75
CA CYS A 40 -22.50 2.21 -2.64
C CYS A 40 -22.50 3.23 -1.49
N PRO A 41 -22.95 2.86 -0.27
CA PRO A 41 -22.83 3.74 0.89
C PRO A 41 -21.40 4.26 1.05
N LEU A 42 -21.27 5.56 1.32
CA LEU A 42 -19.96 6.16 1.53
C LEU A 42 -19.37 5.67 2.86
N PRO A 43 -18.17 5.09 2.87
CA PRO A 43 -17.46 4.69 4.08
C PRO A 43 -17.22 5.85 5.05
N GLU A 44 -17.27 5.58 6.35
CA GLU A 44 -17.11 6.58 7.41
C GLU A 44 -15.74 7.27 7.32
N VAL A 45 -14.68 6.51 7.02
CA VAL A 45 -13.32 7.04 6.80
C VAL A 45 -13.25 8.07 5.66
N LEU A 46 -14.23 8.09 4.76
CA LEU A 46 -14.30 9.02 3.63
C LEU A 46 -15.25 10.20 3.87
N HIS A 47 -15.88 10.27 5.04
CA HIS A 47 -16.67 11.44 5.43
C HIS A 47 -15.78 12.67 5.60
N SER A 48 -16.37 13.84 5.35
CA SER A 48 -15.67 15.11 5.32
C SER A 48 -16.45 16.19 6.05
N ASP A 49 -15.73 17.02 6.81
CA ASP A 49 -16.26 18.22 7.45
C ASP A 49 -16.40 19.43 6.50
N GLY A 50 -16.13 19.28 5.20
CA GLY A 50 -16.26 20.36 4.20
C GLY A 50 -15.19 20.36 3.11
N TRP A 51 -15.30 21.26 2.13
CA TRP A 51 -14.40 21.31 0.97
C TRP A 51 -12.92 21.53 1.37
N ASN A 52 -11.99 20.78 0.75
CA ASN A 52 -10.53 20.79 1.05
C ASN A 52 -10.11 20.32 2.46
N SER A 53 -10.98 19.65 3.22
CA SER A 53 -10.56 19.03 4.49
C SER A 53 -9.47 17.97 4.22
N ARG A 54 -8.45 17.96 5.08
CA ARG A 54 -7.41 16.93 5.11
C ARG A 54 -7.73 15.99 6.26
N ALA A 55 -7.89 14.72 5.95
CA ALA A 55 -7.98 13.67 6.95
C ALA A 55 -6.64 12.94 7.05
N ARG A 56 -6.42 12.27 8.19
CA ARG A 56 -5.25 11.42 8.41
C ARG A 56 -5.72 10.00 8.67
N ILE A 57 -4.95 9.06 8.14
CA ILE A 57 -5.15 7.65 8.46
C ILE A 57 -3.85 7.02 8.92
N SER A 58 -3.91 6.34 10.06
CA SER A 58 -2.78 5.66 10.66
C SER A 58 -2.71 4.18 10.27
N ARG A 59 -1.51 3.60 10.32
CA ARG A 59 -1.32 2.15 10.18
C ARG A 59 -2.07 1.37 11.27
N GLY A 60 -2.11 1.90 12.49
CA GLY A 60 -2.88 1.32 13.59
C GLY A 60 -4.39 1.25 13.29
N GLN A 61 -4.94 2.31 12.68
CA GLN A 61 -6.33 2.31 12.21
C GLN A 61 -6.55 1.29 11.09
N LEU A 62 -5.62 1.17 10.14
CA LEU A 62 -5.70 0.17 9.06
C LEU A 62 -5.69 -1.26 9.58
N PHE A 63 -4.84 -1.57 10.56
CA PHE A 63 -4.85 -2.87 11.23
C PHE A 63 -6.14 -3.12 12.01
N ALA A 64 -6.65 -2.11 12.71
CA ALA A 64 -7.91 -2.24 13.44
C ALA A 64 -9.07 -2.56 12.47
N LEU A 65 -9.16 -1.86 11.34
CA LEU A 65 -10.15 -2.11 10.30
C LEU A 65 -9.97 -3.50 9.65
N GLY A 66 -8.75 -3.85 9.23
CA GLY A 66 -8.47 -5.12 8.57
C GLY A 66 -8.76 -6.35 9.45
N ARG A 67 -8.45 -6.25 10.75
CA ARG A 67 -8.81 -7.29 11.74
C ARG A 67 -10.31 -7.32 12.05
N GLY A 68 -10.97 -6.16 11.98
CA GLY A 68 -12.39 -6.00 12.24
C GLY A 68 -13.29 -6.51 11.12
N VAL A 69 -12.76 -6.84 9.94
CA VAL A 69 -13.57 -7.31 8.81
C VAL A 69 -14.32 -8.60 9.17
N SER A 70 -15.63 -8.51 9.17
CA SER A 70 -16.56 -9.62 9.39
C SER A 70 -17.75 -9.62 8.43
N THR A 71 -18.05 -8.45 7.86
CA THR A 71 -19.16 -8.21 6.92
C THR A 71 -18.66 -7.59 5.62
N ALA A 72 -19.56 -7.50 4.62
CA ALA A 72 -19.27 -6.81 3.38
C ALA A 72 -19.03 -5.31 3.60
N GLU A 73 -19.78 -4.69 4.51
CA GLU A 73 -19.66 -3.30 4.90
C GLU A 73 -18.29 -3.02 5.53
N ASP A 74 -17.85 -3.86 6.47
CA ASP A 74 -16.52 -3.74 7.09
C ASP A 74 -15.40 -3.84 6.04
N ALA A 75 -15.57 -4.73 5.05
CA ALA A 75 -14.59 -4.92 3.98
C ALA A 75 -14.49 -3.67 3.07
N VAL A 76 -15.62 -3.02 2.77
CA VAL A 76 -15.65 -1.77 2.01
C VAL A 76 -15.00 -0.63 2.80
N GLU A 77 -15.28 -0.52 4.10
CA GLU A 77 -14.65 0.44 5.01
C GLU A 77 -13.12 0.26 5.03
N PHE A 78 -12.67 -0.98 5.24
CA PHE A 78 -11.26 -1.34 5.22
C PHE A 78 -10.59 -1.04 3.86
N PHE A 79 -11.26 -1.35 2.76
CA PHE A 79 -10.77 -1.02 1.42
C PHE A 79 -10.59 0.48 1.23
N ALA A 80 -11.60 1.28 1.60
CA ALA A 80 -11.57 2.72 1.45
C ALA A 80 -10.41 3.33 2.23
N ALA A 81 -10.21 2.88 3.46
CA ALA A 81 -9.07 3.22 4.30
C ALA A 81 -7.73 2.87 3.62
N ALA A 82 -7.56 1.64 3.12
CA ALA A 82 -6.32 1.22 2.45
C ALA A 82 -6.07 1.99 1.13
N ALA A 83 -7.14 2.31 0.39
CA ALA A 83 -7.08 3.12 -0.82
C ALA A 83 -6.70 4.57 -0.52
N ALA A 84 -7.23 5.15 0.56
CA ALA A 84 -6.86 6.47 1.06
C ALA A 84 -5.39 6.51 1.47
N TYR A 85 -4.93 5.52 2.23
CA TYR A 85 -3.51 5.37 2.61
C TYR A 85 -2.60 5.28 1.38
N GLY A 86 -3.00 4.54 0.34
CA GLY A 86 -2.23 4.39 -0.89
C GLY A 86 -2.21 5.64 -1.78
N SER A 87 -3.36 6.32 -1.90
CA SER A 87 -3.54 7.47 -2.80
C SER A 87 -3.00 8.78 -2.20
N GLY A 88 -3.04 8.90 -0.87
CA GLY A 88 -2.75 10.14 -0.17
C GLY A 88 -3.57 11.30 -0.74
N THR A 89 -2.90 12.38 -1.13
CA THR A 89 -3.55 13.59 -1.65
C THR A 89 -3.76 13.59 -3.18
N GLN A 90 -3.41 12.51 -3.88
CA GLN A 90 -3.38 12.47 -5.35
C GLN A 90 -4.74 12.07 -5.98
N ALA A 91 -5.47 13.04 -6.52
CA ALA A 91 -6.82 12.83 -7.10
C ALA A 91 -6.88 11.76 -8.21
N ARG A 92 -5.85 11.64 -9.07
CA ARG A 92 -5.83 10.63 -10.15
C ARG A 92 -5.78 9.20 -9.63
N SER A 93 -5.12 8.98 -8.49
CA SER A 93 -5.05 7.67 -7.83
C SER A 93 -6.40 7.30 -7.23
N VAL A 94 -7.13 8.28 -6.70
CA VAL A 94 -8.48 8.11 -6.13
C VAL A 94 -9.48 7.62 -7.17
N TYR A 95 -9.57 8.28 -8.33
CA TYR A 95 -10.48 7.87 -9.41
C TYR A 95 -10.34 6.38 -9.77
N ARG A 96 -9.11 5.86 -9.82
CA ARG A 96 -8.87 4.44 -10.13
C ARG A 96 -9.34 3.52 -9.02
N ALA A 97 -9.13 3.89 -7.76
CA ALA A 97 -9.55 3.10 -6.61
C ALA A 97 -11.08 2.99 -6.52
N CYS A 98 -11.81 4.06 -6.80
CA CYS A 98 -13.27 4.08 -6.75
C CYS A 98 -13.95 3.21 -7.83
N ARG A 99 -13.22 2.65 -8.79
CA ARG A 99 -13.78 1.70 -9.76
C ARG A 99 -14.09 0.32 -9.17
N ALA A 100 -13.35 -0.11 -8.15
CA ALA A 100 -13.53 -1.44 -7.58
C ALA A 100 -14.85 -1.58 -6.77
N PRO A 101 -15.24 -0.60 -5.93
CA PRO A 101 -16.52 -0.64 -5.23
C PRO A 101 -17.76 -0.62 -6.13
N ALA A 102 -17.62 -0.22 -7.41
CA ALA A 102 -18.72 -0.24 -8.38
C ALA A 102 -19.03 -1.66 -8.92
N VAL A 103 -18.24 -2.66 -8.54
CA VAL A 103 -18.45 -4.05 -8.97
C VAL A 103 -19.46 -4.72 -8.03
N ASP A 104 -20.46 -5.38 -8.61
CA ASP A 104 -21.46 -6.13 -7.85
C ASP A 104 -20.82 -7.14 -6.91
N GLY A 105 -21.24 -7.14 -5.64
CA GLY A 105 -20.72 -8.05 -4.62
C GLY A 105 -19.30 -7.76 -4.15
N PHE A 106 -18.70 -6.62 -4.53
CA PHE A 106 -17.34 -6.21 -4.16
C PHE A 106 -17.02 -6.45 -2.67
N GLY A 107 -17.86 -5.93 -1.76
CA GLY A 107 -17.65 -6.09 -0.32
C GLY A 107 -17.67 -7.55 0.13
N GLN A 108 -18.56 -8.36 -0.43
CA GLN A 108 -18.67 -9.78 -0.09
C GLN A 108 -17.45 -10.59 -0.54
N VAL A 109 -16.97 -10.34 -1.75
CA VAL A 109 -15.75 -10.98 -2.28
C VAL A 109 -14.55 -10.57 -1.45
N LEU A 110 -14.44 -9.29 -1.09
CA LEU A 110 -13.33 -8.81 -0.29
C LEU A 110 -13.36 -9.38 1.14
N ALA A 111 -14.54 -9.48 1.76
CA ALA A 111 -14.69 -10.11 3.07
C ALA A 111 -14.23 -11.58 3.06
N ASP A 112 -14.61 -12.36 2.04
CA ASP A 112 -14.16 -13.76 1.85
C ASP A 112 -12.64 -13.85 1.70
N LEU A 113 -12.04 -12.96 0.90
CA LEU A 113 -10.59 -12.92 0.71
C LEU A 113 -9.84 -12.57 2.00
N VAL A 114 -10.36 -11.62 2.79
CA VAL A 114 -9.80 -11.27 4.10
C VAL A 114 -9.85 -12.48 5.02
N ASP A 115 -11.00 -13.14 5.14
CA ASP A 115 -11.15 -14.29 6.03
C ASP A 115 -10.21 -15.44 5.66
N ARG A 116 -10.20 -15.82 4.37
CA ARG A 116 -9.34 -16.91 3.85
C ARG A 116 -7.86 -16.56 3.83
N GLY A 117 -7.52 -15.28 3.79
CA GLY A 117 -6.14 -14.77 3.75
C GLY A 117 -5.46 -14.69 5.12
N ARG A 118 -6.21 -14.82 6.21
CA ARG A 118 -5.66 -14.73 7.57
C ARG A 118 -4.71 -15.89 7.84
N GLY A 119 -3.47 -15.57 8.20
CA GLY A 119 -2.46 -16.57 8.58
C GLY A 119 -1.83 -17.32 7.40
N LEU A 120 -2.17 -16.96 6.16
CA LEU A 120 -1.46 -17.44 4.98
C LEU A 120 -0.08 -16.78 4.87
N THR A 121 0.85 -17.49 4.22
CA THR A 121 2.15 -16.93 3.82
C THR A 121 1.98 -15.80 2.79
N ALA A 122 3.05 -15.07 2.52
CA ALA A 122 3.08 -14.01 1.51
C ALA A 122 2.74 -14.55 0.11
N ALA A 123 3.33 -15.71 -0.26
CA ALA A 123 3.13 -16.34 -1.55
C ALA A 123 1.70 -16.89 -1.72
N GLU A 124 1.15 -17.53 -0.69
CA GLU A 124 -0.24 -18.02 -0.69
C GLU A 124 -1.23 -16.85 -0.76
N THR A 125 -1.01 -15.80 0.03
CA THR A 125 -1.86 -14.60 0.02
C THR A 125 -1.81 -13.91 -1.34
N PHE A 126 -0.62 -13.72 -1.92
CA PHE A 126 -0.50 -13.13 -3.25
C PHE A 126 -1.26 -13.96 -4.29
N SER A 127 -1.12 -15.28 -4.25
CA SER A 127 -1.80 -16.19 -5.19
C SER A 127 -3.32 -16.15 -5.04
N LEU A 128 -3.83 -16.07 -3.80
CA LEU A 128 -5.26 -15.97 -3.50
C LEU A 128 -5.87 -14.65 -3.97
N TRP A 129 -5.16 -13.53 -3.78
CA TRP A 129 -5.73 -12.19 -3.98
C TRP A 129 -5.46 -11.59 -5.36
N ASN A 130 -4.33 -11.92 -5.99
CA ASN A 130 -3.89 -11.25 -7.21
C ASN A 130 -4.86 -11.51 -8.38
N GLY A 131 -5.55 -10.45 -8.81
CA GLY A 131 -6.55 -10.51 -9.89
C GLY A 131 -7.92 -11.06 -9.46
N ALA A 132 -8.12 -11.35 -8.17
CA ALA A 132 -9.39 -11.87 -7.65
C ALA A 132 -10.50 -10.81 -7.66
N VAL A 133 -10.15 -9.53 -7.51
CA VAL A 133 -11.10 -8.40 -7.52
C VAL A 133 -10.80 -7.46 -8.68
N PRO A 134 -11.76 -7.20 -9.58
CA PRO A 134 -11.56 -6.28 -10.70
C PRO A 134 -11.15 -4.88 -10.22
N PHE A 135 -10.30 -4.21 -11.01
CA PHE A 135 -9.78 -2.85 -10.77
C PHE A 135 -8.90 -2.67 -9.52
N ILE A 136 -8.78 -3.67 -8.64
CA ILE A 136 -7.73 -3.68 -7.64
C ILE A 136 -6.44 -4.15 -8.30
N GLY A 137 -5.36 -3.37 -8.13
CA GLY A 137 -4.03 -3.71 -8.63
C GLY A 137 -3.14 -4.32 -7.55
N PRO A 138 -2.04 -5.01 -7.93
CA PRO A 138 -1.07 -5.64 -7.01
C PRO A 138 -0.64 -4.78 -5.82
N SER A 139 -0.36 -3.50 -6.04
CA SER A 139 0.04 -2.57 -4.97
C SER A 139 -1.04 -2.37 -3.91
N THR A 140 -2.31 -2.33 -4.30
CA THR A 140 -3.43 -2.24 -3.35
C THR A 140 -3.64 -3.59 -2.65
N PHE A 141 -3.55 -4.70 -3.38
CA PHE A 141 -3.63 -6.04 -2.79
C PHE A 141 -2.60 -6.25 -1.69
N THR A 142 -1.32 -5.90 -1.90
CA THR A 142 -0.29 -6.07 -0.87
C THR A 142 -0.57 -5.28 0.41
N LYS A 143 -1.30 -4.15 0.33
CA LYS A 143 -1.72 -3.38 1.51
C LYS A 143 -2.88 -4.07 2.23
N LEU A 144 -3.90 -4.50 1.49
CA LEU A 144 -5.04 -5.22 2.06
C LEU A 144 -4.58 -6.51 2.74
N ALA A 145 -3.69 -7.26 2.07
CA ALA A 145 -3.04 -8.45 2.60
C ALA A 145 -2.24 -8.14 3.87
N TYR A 146 -1.38 -7.11 3.85
CA TYR A 146 -0.57 -6.71 5.00
C TYR A 146 -1.43 -6.30 6.20
N PHE A 147 -2.41 -5.41 6.02
CA PHE A 147 -3.21 -4.86 7.11
C PHE A 147 -4.34 -5.79 7.61
N SER A 148 -4.66 -6.86 6.87
CA SER A 148 -5.59 -7.90 7.34
C SER A 148 -4.93 -8.96 8.21
N GLN A 149 -3.60 -9.00 8.27
CA GLN A 149 -2.88 -9.94 9.12
C GLN A 149 -3.01 -9.60 10.61
N PRO A 150 -3.03 -10.61 11.49
CA PRO A 150 -2.93 -10.37 12.92
C PRO A 150 -1.53 -9.80 13.28
N GLU A 151 -1.47 -8.93 14.28
CA GLU A 151 -0.25 -8.17 14.59
C GLU A 151 0.95 -9.05 14.99
N TRP A 152 0.69 -10.21 15.60
CA TRP A 152 1.73 -11.19 15.95
C TRP A 152 2.38 -11.84 14.73
N SER A 153 1.70 -11.92 13.58
CA SER A 153 2.29 -12.47 12.35
C SER A 153 3.12 -11.45 11.59
N LEU A 154 3.17 -10.19 12.05
CA LEU A 154 4.04 -9.17 11.47
C LEU A 154 5.49 -9.30 11.92
N GLU A 155 5.81 -10.22 12.82
CA GLU A 155 7.17 -10.52 13.26
C GLU A 155 7.64 -11.90 12.79
N THR A 156 6.82 -12.61 12.01
CA THR A 156 7.18 -13.92 11.42
C THR A 156 7.79 -13.76 10.03
N ALA A 157 8.68 -14.69 9.67
CA ALA A 157 9.14 -14.84 8.30
C ALA A 157 7.97 -15.20 7.37
N ASP A 158 8.04 -14.77 6.10
CA ASP A 158 7.09 -15.12 5.03
C ASP A 158 5.66 -14.56 5.21
N LYS A 159 5.54 -13.40 5.85
CA LYS A 159 4.29 -12.61 5.93
C LYS A 159 4.10 -11.75 4.67
N PRO A 160 2.85 -11.45 4.27
CA PRO A 160 2.61 -10.44 3.25
C PRO A 160 3.23 -9.10 3.67
N MET A 161 4.01 -8.48 2.78
CA MET A 161 4.60 -7.15 2.97
C MET A 161 4.11 -6.19 1.88
N ILE A 162 3.99 -4.90 2.21
CA ILE A 162 3.54 -3.88 1.26
C ILE A 162 4.56 -3.74 0.14
N LEU A 163 4.13 -3.79 -1.12
CA LEU A 163 4.94 -3.38 -2.27
C LEU A 163 4.15 -2.39 -3.10
N ASP A 164 4.56 -1.12 -3.06
CA ASP A 164 3.89 -0.06 -3.81
C ASP A 164 4.86 0.88 -4.52
N GLY A 165 4.32 1.93 -5.16
CA GLY A 165 5.11 2.88 -5.92
C GLY A 165 6.16 3.64 -5.10
N ARG A 166 6.01 3.75 -3.77
CA ARG A 166 6.97 4.41 -2.88
C ARG A 166 8.15 3.48 -2.65
N ILE A 167 7.87 2.22 -2.31
CA ILE A 167 8.91 1.20 -2.13
C ILE A 167 9.64 0.94 -3.44
N LEU A 168 8.91 0.74 -4.54
CA LEU A 168 9.52 0.59 -5.87
C LEU A 168 10.41 1.78 -6.23
N ARG A 169 10.03 3.00 -5.84
CA ARG A 169 10.87 4.18 -6.04
C ARG A 169 12.13 4.17 -5.18
N ALA A 170 12.01 3.83 -3.90
CA ALA A 170 13.16 3.70 -3.01
C ALA A 170 14.15 2.64 -3.52
N LEU A 171 13.64 1.57 -4.14
CA LEU A 171 14.43 0.50 -4.74
C LEU A 171 14.85 0.77 -6.20
N GLY A 172 14.76 2.03 -6.69
CA GLY A 172 15.18 2.40 -8.04
C GLY A 172 14.39 1.75 -9.18
N SER A 173 13.21 1.19 -8.89
CA SER A 173 12.37 0.37 -9.78
C SER A 173 11.03 1.04 -10.08
N SER A 174 11.01 2.37 -10.15
CA SER A 174 9.79 3.15 -10.41
C SER A 174 9.11 2.71 -11.71
N GLY A 175 7.79 2.49 -11.66
CA GLY A 175 7.00 2.09 -12.84
C GLY A 175 7.05 0.59 -13.17
N ALA A 176 7.77 -0.22 -12.40
CA ALA A 176 7.75 -1.67 -12.55
C ALA A 176 6.34 -2.24 -12.38
N THR A 177 6.00 -3.24 -13.21
CA THR A 177 4.78 -4.02 -13.03
C THR A 177 5.00 -5.06 -11.94
N ILE A 178 4.19 -5.02 -10.89
CA ILE A 178 4.26 -5.99 -9.79
C ILE A 178 3.67 -7.33 -10.27
N SER A 179 4.54 -8.32 -10.39
CA SER A 179 4.21 -9.72 -10.70
C SER A 179 4.54 -10.60 -9.49
N SER A 180 4.06 -11.85 -9.45
CA SER A 180 4.41 -12.78 -8.37
C SER A 180 5.93 -12.93 -8.21
N ARG A 181 6.66 -12.96 -9.34
CA ARG A 181 8.13 -13.03 -9.33
C ARG A 181 8.76 -11.77 -8.73
N LEU A 182 8.35 -10.58 -9.17
CA LEU A 182 8.87 -9.33 -8.61
C LEU A 182 8.55 -9.21 -7.12
N TYR A 183 7.38 -9.69 -6.71
CA TYR A 183 6.96 -9.70 -5.32
C TYR A 183 7.84 -10.64 -4.48
N GLN A 184 8.12 -11.85 -4.97
CA GLN A 184 9.06 -12.77 -4.30
C GLN A 184 10.47 -12.17 -4.23
N ASP A 185 11.00 -11.67 -5.34
CA ASP A 185 12.32 -11.02 -5.38
C ASP A 185 12.40 -9.87 -4.35
N TYR A 186 11.29 -9.15 -4.14
CA TYR A 186 11.18 -8.07 -3.15
C TYR A 186 11.24 -8.60 -1.72
N LEU A 187 10.48 -9.67 -1.41
CA LEU A 187 10.47 -10.28 -0.08
C LEU A 187 11.85 -10.84 0.28
N ASP A 188 12.53 -11.49 -0.67
CA ASP A 188 13.87 -12.03 -0.47
C ASP A 188 14.87 -10.89 -0.16
N VAL A 189 14.83 -9.80 -0.93
CA VAL A 189 15.69 -8.63 -0.71
C VAL A 189 15.38 -7.95 0.62
N LEU A 190 14.11 -7.83 0.99
CA LEU A 190 13.67 -7.29 2.27
C LEU A 190 14.23 -8.11 3.44
N ALA A 191 14.06 -9.43 3.40
CA ALA A 191 14.53 -10.33 4.46
C ALA A 191 16.06 -10.30 4.59
N MET A 192 16.79 -10.31 3.46
CA MET A 192 18.25 -10.21 3.46
C MET A 192 18.73 -8.86 4.00
N THR A 193 18.10 -7.75 3.60
CA THR A 193 18.45 -6.42 4.11
C THR A 193 18.14 -6.29 5.60
N ALA A 194 17.00 -6.81 6.06
CA ALA A 194 16.63 -6.84 7.47
C ALA A 194 17.65 -7.60 8.31
N ALA A 195 18.05 -8.79 7.88
CA ALA A 195 19.05 -9.60 8.55
C ALA A 195 20.42 -8.92 8.61
N LEU A 196 20.86 -8.29 7.51
CA LEU A 196 22.14 -7.57 7.46
C LEU A 196 22.16 -6.29 8.32
N ALA A 197 21.02 -5.62 8.43
CA ALA A 197 20.87 -4.40 9.23
C ALA A 197 20.61 -4.67 10.72
N ASP A 198 20.30 -5.92 11.09
CA ASP A 198 19.79 -6.31 12.41
C ASP A 198 18.48 -5.58 12.78
N TRP A 199 17.59 -5.43 11.80
CA TRP A 199 16.30 -4.74 11.95
C TRP A 199 15.14 -5.71 11.65
N PRO A 200 13.95 -5.50 12.24
CA PRO A 200 12.73 -6.16 11.78
C PRO A 200 12.43 -5.80 10.32
N GLU A 201 11.94 -6.75 9.52
CA GLU A 201 11.49 -6.50 8.13
C GLU A 201 10.47 -5.35 8.06
N SER A 202 9.59 -5.24 9.08
CA SER A 202 8.61 -4.16 9.15
C SER A 202 9.26 -2.78 9.28
N ALA A 203 10.41 -2.68 9.96
CA ALA A 203 11.16 -1.43 10.07
C ALA A 203 11.85 -1.06 8.76
N VAL A 204 12.40 -2.04 8.05
CA VAL A 204 13.00 -1.84 6.72
C VAL A 204 11.93 -1.40 5.70
N GLU A 205 10.77 -2.05 5.67
CA GLU A 205 9.64 -1.64 4.81
C GLU A 205 9.22 -0.19 5.08
N ARG A 206 9.01 0.17 6.36
CA ARG A 206 8.66 1.55 6.75
C ARG A 206 9.72 2.55 6.29
N ARG A 207 11.00 2.21 6.45
CA ARG A 207 12.10 3.06 6.01
C ARG A 207 12.09 3.28 4.50
N TRP A 208 11.90 2.23 3.70
CA TRP A 208 11.79 2.37 2.25
C TRP A 208 10.54 3.14 1.83
N THR A 209 9.41 2.94 2.51
CA THR A 209 8.20 3.74 2.29
C THR A 209 8.48 5.24 2.51
N HIS A 210 9.16 5.60 3.61
CA HIS A 210 9.57 6.99 3.90
C HIS A 210 10.55 7.56 2.86
N MET A 211 11.57 6.79 2.47
CA MET A 211 12.51 7.20 1.41
C MET A 211 11.77 7.47 0.09
N GLY A 212 10.86 6.58 -0.30
CA GLY A 212 10.02 6.74 -1.47
C GLY A 212 9.13 7.99 -1.42
N LEU A 213 8.60 8.32 -0.24
CA LEU A 213 7.83 9.55 0.00
C LEU A 213 8.70 10.80 -0.13
N LYS A 214 9.91 10.83 0.44
CA LYS A 214 10.84 11.96 0.27
C LYS A 214 11.16 12.21 -1.20
N LEU A 215 11.35 11.14 -1.97
CA LEU A 215 11.57 11.19 -3.42
C LEU A 215 10.32 11.62 -4.23
N LEU A 216 9.12 11.73 -3.62
CA LEU A 216 7.96 12.39 -4.23
C LEU A 216 7.99 13.91 -4.04
N GLY A 217 8.55 14.39 -2.93
CA GLY A 217 8.63 15.82 -2.59
C GLY A 217 9.87 16.53 -3.13
N SER A 218 10.92 15.79 -3.52
CA SER A 218 12.08 16.37 -4.18
C SER A 218 11.73 16.75 -5.63
N PRO A 219 11.91 18.02 -6.06
CA PRO A 219 11.95 18.30 -7.48
C PRO A 219 13.07 17.45 -8.07
N ALA A 220 12.77 16.70 -9.13
CA ALA A 220 13.79 15.97 -9.86
C ALA A 220 14.93 16.96 -10.16
N SER A 221 16.08 16.74 -9.53
CA SER A 221 17.28 17.52 -9.82
C SER A 221 17.50 17.39 -11.32
N GLY A 222 17.36 18.51 -12.02
CA GLY A 222 17.25 18.55 -13.46
C GLY A 222 18.40 17.83 -14.14
N THR A 223 18.04 16.98 -15.09
CA THR A 223 18.63 16.86 -16.43
C THR A 223 17.91 15.71 -17.12
N ASP A 224 16.69 15.96 -17.58
CA ASP A 224 16.27 15.32 -18.81
C ASP A 224 15.45 16.31 -19.61
N ARG A 225 16.00 16.61 -20.79
CA ARG A 225 15.40 17.51 -21.77
C ARG A 225 14.00 16.99 -22.08
N ALA A 226 13.01 17.87 -21.92
CA ALA A 226 11.70 17.65 -22.52
C ALA A 226 11.91 17.29 -24.01
N PRO A 227 11.34 16.17 -24.51
CA PRO A 227 11.29 15.96 -25.93
C PRO A 227 10.48 17.11 -26.53
N ALA A 228 11.07 17.76 -27.54
CA ALA A 228 10.44 18.81 -28.29
C ALA A 228 9.04 18.37 -28.71
N ALA A 229 8.04 19.20 -28.39
CA ALA A 229 6.72 19.09 -28.97
C ALA A 229 6.87 19.10 -30.50
N LEU A 230 6.50 17.99 -31.12
CA LEU A 230 6.18 17.97 -32.54
C LEU A 230 4.79 18.59 -32.69
N LEU A 231 4.75 19.65 -33.49
CA LEU A 231 3.57 20.28 -34.07
C LEU A 231 2.66 19.24 -34.75
#